data_AF-A0AAN9Q8P4-F1
#
_entry.id   AF-A0AAN9Q8P4-F1
#
_cell.length_a   1.000
_cell.length_b   1.000
_cell.length_c   1.000
_cell.angle_alpha   90.00
_cell.angle_beta   90.00
_cell.angle_gamma   90.00
#
_symmetry.space_group_name_H-M   'P 1'
#
loop_
_entity.id
_entity.type
_entity.pdbx_description
1 polymer ?
#
loop_
_entity_poly.entity_id
_entity_poly.type
_entity_poly.pdbx_seq_one_letter_code
_entity_poly.pdbx_strand_id
1 'polypeptide(L)'
;MGLLKWRKGKNDKGDGARLPTRRIGIRGILLNRRNIPIMSMPIESMLLAVNSNFLVFSVSSDDMMGQSFASLVSTVAAAESAIGLAIFVITFRVRGTIAVEFINSIQGSGPLSLGERIRLILKSFPKPLPVQLLKDR
;
A
#
# COMPACT_ATOMS: atom_id res chain seq x y z
N MET A 1 -34.12 -9.68 -32.04
CA MET A 1 -33.08 -8.63 -32.14
C MET A 1 -33.32 -7.65 -30.99
N GLY A 2 -32.42 -7.64 -30.01
CA GLY A 2 -32.69 -7.19 -28.64
C GLY A 2 -32.89 -5.68 -28.44
N LEU A 3 -34.00 -5.36 -27.76
CA LEU A 3 -34.24 -4.15 -26.99
C LEU A 3 -33.30 -4.13 -25.77
N LEU A 4 -32.12 -3.50 -25.88
CA LEU A 4 -31.33 -3.07 -24.73
C LEU A 4 -31.32 -1.55 -24.65
N LYS A 5 -32.45 -1.10 -24.12
CA LYS A 5 -32.74 0.20 -23.52
C LYS A 5 -31.69 0.53 -22.45
N TRP A 6 -30.59 1.16 -22.82
CA TRP A 6 -29.74 1.84 -21.83
C TRP A 6 -30.39 3.18 -21.46
N ARG A 7 -31.19 3.11 -20.40
CA ARG A 7 -31.86 4.22 -19.71
C ARG A 7 -30.81 5.23 -19.24
N LYS A 8 -30.58 6.26 -20.04
CA LYS A 8 -29.79 7.44 -19.70
C LYS A 8 -30.46 8.19 -18.54
N GLY A 9 -29.97 7.97 -17.32
CA GLY A 9 -30.30 8.79 -16.17
C GLY A 9 -29.66 10.16 -16.32
N LYS A 10 -30.50 11.17 -16.61
CA LYS A 10 -30.16 12.57 -16.29
C LYS A 10 -30.06 12.67 -14.76
N ASN A 11 -28.95 13.19 -14.26
CA ASN A 11 -28.84 14.13 -13.15
C ASN A 11 -27.38 14.12 -12.67
N ASP A 12 -26.58 15.05 -13.19
CA ASP A 12 -26.10 16.12 -12.33
C ASP A 12 -25.78 17.36 -13.16
N LYS A 13 -26.24 18.47 -12.59
CA LYS A 13 -26.24 19.82 -13.14
C LYS A 13 -24.80 20.34 -13.19
N GLY A 14 -24.48 21.07 -14.24
CA GLY A 14 -23.85 22.38 -14.07
C GLY A 14 -22.41 22.46 -13.58
N ASP A 15 -21.60 21.41 -13.64
CA ASP A 15 -20.17 21.56 -13.38
C ASP A 15 -19.43 22.08 -14.62
N GLY A 16 -19.63 23.37 -14.87
CA GLY A 16 -18.67 24.23 -15.56
C GLY A 16 -17.35 24.38 -14.78
N ALA A 17 -16.86 23.33 -14.14
CA ALA A 17 -15.59 23.29 -13.43
C ALA A 17 -14.44 23.07 -14.43
N ARG A 18 -14.31 24.04 -15.34
CA ARG A 18 -13.07 24.28 -16.07
C ARG A 18 -11.95 24.46 -15.04
N LEU A 19 -11.00 23.52 -15.04
CA LEU A 19 -9.67 23.58 -14.43
C LEU A 19 -9.62 23.80 -12.90
N PRO A 20 -9.35 22.70 -12.17
CA PRO A 20 -8.27 22.80 -11.20
C PRO A 20 -7.41 21.54 -11.23
N THR A 21 -6.69 21.33 -12.33
CA THR A 21 -5.77 20.18 -12.50
C THR A 21 -4.68 20.12 -11.41
N ARG A 22 -4.39 21.22 -10.71
CA ARG A 22 -3.46 21.23 -9.55
C ARG A 22 -4.11 21.08 -8.17
N ARG A 23 -5.35 21.53 -7.95
CA ARG A 23 -5.93 21.56 -6.58
C ARG A 23 -6.57 20.24 -6.15
N ILE A 24 -7.00 19.43 -7.12
CA ILE A 24 -7.50 18.07 -6.85
C ILE A 24 -6.34 17.13 -6.48
N GLY A 25 -5.13 17.38 -7.03
CA GLY A 25 -3.93 16.59 -6.72
C GLY A 25 -3.51 16.64 -5.24
N ILE A 26 -3.56 17.83 -4.62
CA ILE A 26 -3.20 17.99 -3.20
C ILE A 26 -4.23 17.32 -2.28
N ARG A 27 -5.53 17.43 -2.59
CA ARG A 27 -6.59 16.75 -1.82
C ARG A 27 -6.57 15.22 -2.00
N GLY A 28 -6.09 14.71 -3.15
CA GLY A 28 -5.94 13.29 -3.42
C GLY A 28 -4.79 12.61 -2.64
N ILE A 29 -3.65 13.30 -2.46
CA ILE A 29 -2.49 12.79 -1.70
C ILE A 29 -2.84 12.49 -0.23
N LEU A 30 -3.64 13.34 0.41
CA LEU A 30 -3.96 13.19 1.83
C LEU A 30 -4.98 12.07 2.12
N LEU A 31 -5.85 11.75 1.17
CA LEU A 31 -6.92 10.76 1.34
C LEU A 31 -6.50 9.33 0.98
N ASN A 32 -5.44 9.13 0.20
CA ASN A 32 -5.06 7.80 -0.30
C ASN A 32 -3.65 7.36 0.11
N ARG A 33 -3.45 7.03 1.40
CA ARG A 33 -2.16 6.53 1.92
C ARG A 33 -1.79 5.09 1.49
N ARG A 34 -2.62 4.43 0.70
CA ARG A 34 -2.42 3.02 0.29
C ARG A 34 -1.68 2.87 -1.05
N ASN A 35 -1.65 3.90 -1.89
CA ASN A 35 -1.05 3.82 -3.21
C ASN A 35 0.10 4.84 -3.34
N ILE A 36 1.30 4.39 -3.01
CA ILE A 36 2.54 5.18 -3.12
C ILE A 36 2.73 5.79 -4.53
N PRO A 37 2.41 5.12 -5.66
CA PRO A 37 2.51 5.76 -6.99
C PRO A 37 1.61 6.98 -7.18
N ILE A 38 0.42 6.97 -6.56
CA ILE A 38 -0.55 8.08 -6.65
C ILE A 38 -0.05 9.31 -5.89
N MET A 39 0.83 9.11 -4.90
CA MET A 39 1.45 10.22 -4.16
C MET A 39 2.55 10.94 -4.98
N SER A 40 3.19 10.26 -5.93
CA SER A 40 4.24 10.83 -6.79
C SER A 40 3.69 11.64 -7.98
N MET A 41 2.51 11.28 -8.50
CA MET A 41 1.89 11.95 -9.66
C MET A 41 1.78 13.49 -9.57
N PRO A 42 1.41 14.09 -8.42
CA PRO A 42 1.29 15.55 -8.33
C PRO A 42 2.65 16.25 -8.30
N ILE A 43 3.69 15.58 -7.78
CA ILE A 43 5.06 16.10 -7.74
C ILE A 43 5.62 16.15 -9.16
N GLU A 44 5.43 15.09 -9.96
CA GLU A 44 5.80 15.07 -11.38
C GLU A 44 5.09 16.17 -12.17
N SER A 45 3.78 16.35 -11.95
CA SER A 45 3.00 17.40 -12.63
C SER A 45 3.47 18.82 -12.26
N MET A 46 3.90 19.05 -11.02
CA MET A 46 4.48 20.33 -10.61
C MET A 46 5.85 20.57 -11.25
N LEU A 47 6.75 19.57 -11.25
CA LEU A 47 8.04 19.69 -11.93
C LEU A 47 7.88 19.93 -13.42
N LEU A 48 6.95 19.23 -14.08
CA LEU A 48 6.67 19.42 -15.50
C LEU A 48 6.12 20.83 -15.81
N ALA A 49 5.26 21.37 -14.95
CA ALA A 49 4.75 22.74 -15.12
C ALA A 49 5.86 23.80 -14.98
N VAL A 50 6.79 23.62 -14.05
CA VAL A 50 7.95 24.49 -13.90
C VAL A 50 8.91 24.34 -15.10
N ASN A 51 9.13 23.10 -15.56
CA ASN A 51 9.99 22.83 -16.72
C ASN A 51 9.44 23.45 -18.02
N SER A 52 8.12 23.41 -18.21
CA SER A 52 7.44 24.07 -19.32
C SER A 52 7.60 25.60 -19.28
N ASN A 53 7.57 26.21 -18.09
CA ASN A 53 7.82 27.64 -17.93
C ASN A 53 9.26 28.04 -18.33
N PHE A 54 10.25 27.21 -17.97
CA PHE A 54 11.63 27.41 -18.42
C PHE A 54 11.77 27.28 -19.94
N LEU A 55 11.10 26.30 -20.54
CA LEU A 55 11.13 26.10 -21.99
C LEU A 55 10.55 27.30 -22.76
N VAL A 56 9.41 27.84 -22.29
CA VAL A 56 8.77 29.02 -22.90
C VAL A 56 9.67 30.25 -22.80
N PHE A 57 10.28 30.49 -21.63
CA PHE A 57 11.19 31.61 -21.43
C PHE A 57 12.48 31.49 -22.27
N SER A 58 12.98 30.27 -22.44
CA SER A 58 14.13 29.97 -23.29
C SER A 58 13.84 30.26 -24.76
N VAL A 59 12.66 29.89 -25.26
CA VAL A 59 12.23 30.18 -26.63
C VAL A 59 12.01 31.68 -26.84
N SER A 60 11.45 32.40 -25.86
CA SER A 60 11.23 33.85 -25.99
C SER A 60 12.52 34.67 -25.97
N SER A 61 13.57 34.16 -25.33
CA SER A 61 14.87 34.84 -25.19
C SER A 61 15.93 34.32 -26.18
N ASP A 62 15.56 33.35 -27.04
CA ASP A 62 16.43 32.63 -27.97
C ASP A 62 17.71 32.07 -27.32
N ASP A 63 17.58 31.62 -26.07
CA ASP A 63 18.70 31.18 -25.24
C ASP A 63 18.77 29.65 -25.17
N MET A 64 19.82 29.09 -25.77
CA MET A 64 20.11 27.65 -25.76
C MET A 64 20.46 27.11 -24.36
N MET A 65 20.91 27.95 -23.43
CA MET A 65 21.20 27.54 -22.05
C MET A 65 19.91 27.15 -21.31
N GLY A 66 18.81 27.85 -21.56
CA GLY A 66 17.50 27.53 -20.99
C GLY A 66 16.96 26.16 -21.42
N GLN A 67 17.21 25.76 -22.66
CA GLN A 67 16.84 24.42 -23.15
C GLN A 67 17.66 23.31 -22.49
N SER A 68 18.97 23.57 -22.31
CA SER A 68 19.87 22.64 -21.61
C SER A 68 19.42 22.44 -20.15
N PHE A 69 19.08 23.52 -19.46
CA PHE A 69 18.58 23.46 -18.08
C PHE A 69 17.24 22.70 -17.97
N ALA A 70 16.35 22.86 -18.95
CA ALA A 70 15.08 22.14 -19.00
C ALA A 70 15.26 20.61 -19.14
N SER A 71 16.27 20.17 -19.89
CA SER A 71 16.61 18.75 -20.02
C SER A 71 17.16 18.15 -18.72
N LEU A 72 17.93 18.93 -17.95
CA LEU A 72 18.47 18.52 -16.65
C LEU A 72 17.36 18.34 -15.61
N VAL A 73 16.43 19.29 -15.53
CA VAL A 73 15.29 19.21 -14.58
C VAL A 73 14.42 17.99 -14.85
N SER A 74 14.12 17.68 -16.11
CA SER A 74 13.35 16.48 -16.47
C SER A 74 14.09 15.18 -16.14
N THR A 75 15.41 15.17 -16.23
CA THR A 75 16.24 14.00 -15.90
C THR A 75 16.24 13.74 -14.39
N VAL A 76 16.35 14.78 -13.58
CA VAL A 76 16.23 14.68 -12.10
C VAL A 76 14.84 14.19 -11.70
N ALA A 77 13.78 14.71 -12.35
CA ALA A 77 12.41 14.25 -12.13
C ALA A 77 12.24 12.74 -12.39
N ALA A 78 12.80 12.26 -13.52
CA ALA A 78 12.77 10.85 -13.87
C ALA A 78 13.54 9.97 -12.86
N ALA A 79 14.69 10.45 -12.36
CA ALA A 79 15.48 9.77 -11.34
C ALA A 79 14.72 9.65 -10.01
N GLU A 80 14.06 10.73 -9.56
CA GLU A 80 13.25 10.74 -8.35
C GLU A 80 12.08 9.74 -8.43
N SER A 81 11.36 9.73 -9.56
CA SER A 81 10.27 8.79 -9.81
C SER A 81 10.74 7.33 -9.84
N ALA A 82 11.90 7.05 -10.45
CA ALA A 82 12.50 5.72 -10.47
C ALA A 82 12.86 5.21 -9.06
N ILE A 83 13.43 6.08 -8.21
CA ILE A 83 13.72 5.75 -6.80
C ILE A 83 12.42 5.48 -6.04
N GLY A 84 11.40 6.32 -6.21
CA GLY A 84 10.08 6.15 -5.59
C GLY A 84 9.42 4.82 -5.96
N LEU A 85 9.48 4.45 -7.24
CA LEU A 85 8.95 3.17 -7.72
C LEU A 85 9.77 1.97 -7.23
N ALA A 86 11.09 2.07 -7.17
CA ALA A 86 11.96 1.00 -6.67
C ALA A 86 11.64 0.64 -5.20
N ILE A 87 11.50 1.65 -4.35
CA ILE A 87 11.11 1.47 -2.94
C ILE A 87 9.71 0.85 -2.84
N PHE A 88 8.77 1.30 -3.67
CA PHE A 88 7.41 0.74 -3.72
C PHE A 88 7.43 -0.76 -4.08
N VAL A 89 8.17 -1.16 -5.13
CA VAL A 89 8.26 -2.56 -5.57
C VAL A 89 8.90 -3.43 -4.48
N ILE A 90 9.99 -2.99 -3.86
CA ILE A 90 10.67 -3.74 -2.79
C ILE A 90 9.72 -3.92 -1.60
N THR A 91 9.03 -2.86 -1.19
CA THR A 91 8.07 -2.92 -0.06
C THR A 91 6.90 -3.85 -0.37
N PHE A 92 6.40 -3.86 -1.60
CA PHE A 92 5.33 -4.76 -2.03
C PHE A 92 5.77 -6.22 -2.03
N ARG A 93 7.01 -6.51 -2.44
CA ARG A 93 7.60 -7.87 -2.39
C ARG A 93 7.74 -8.37 -0.94
N VAL A 94 8.16 -7.50 -0.03
CA VAL A 94 8.37 -7.84 1.40
C VAL A 94 7.03 -8.06 2.13
N ARG A 95 5.99 -7.26 1.86
CA ARG A 95 4.70 -7.37 2.55
C ARG A 95 3.79 -8.50 2.06
N GLY A 96 4.11 -9.14 0.93
CA GLY A 96 3.31 -10.25 0.37
C GLY A 96 3.50 -11.60 1.08
N THR A 97 4.62 -11.82 1.75
CA THR A 97 4.99 -13.13 2.34
C THR A 97 5.04 -13.14 3.87
N ILE A 98 5.42 -12.02 4.50
CA ILE A 98 5.74 -12.02 5.94
C ILE A 98 4.47 -12.10 6.82
N ALA A 99 3.33 -11.62 6.34
CA ALA A 99 2.08 -11.65 7.11
C ALA A 99 1.50 -13.06 7.25
N VAL A 100 1.76 -13.97 6.30
CA VAL A 100 1.17 -15.33 6.32
C VAL A 100 2.05 -16.31 7.10
N GLU A 101 3.38 -16.17 7.03
CA GLU A 101 4.29 -17.02 7.79
C GLU A 101 4.27 -16.71 9.30
N PHE A 102 4.19 -15.44 9.68
CA PHE A 102 4.23 -15.05 11.11
C PHE A 102 2.98 -15.48 11.88
N ILE A 103 1.81 -15.53 11.24
CA ILE A 103 0.57 -16.03 11.87
C ILE A 103 0.66 -17.56 12.05
N ASN A 104 1.26 -18.27 11.08
CA ASN A 104 1.42 -19.72 11.17
C ASN A 104 2.50 -20.15 12.17
N SER A 105 3.56 -19.34 12.38
CA SER A 105 4.60 -19.63 13.38
C SER A 105 4.16 -19.33 14.82
N ILE A 106 3.20 -18.43 15.03
CA ILE A 106 2.64 -18.16 16.37
C ILE A 106 1.62 -19.24 16.78
N GLN A 107 1.04 -19.97 15.81
CA GLN A 107 0.05 -21.02 16.06
C GLN A 107 0.63 -22.44 16.18
N GLY A 108 1.94 -22.64 16.01
CA GLY A 108 2.50 -23.98 15.85
C GLY A 108 3.86 -24.20 16.47
N SER A 109 4.00 -24.12 17.80
CA SER A 109 5.17 -24.67 18.48
C SER A 109 4.77 -25.59 19.64
N GLY A 110 4.34 -26.78 19.25
CA GLY A 110 4.18 -27.96 20.09
C GLY A 110 3.27 -29.01 19.41
N PRO A 111 3.72 -30.24 19.12
CA PRO A 111 2.87 -31.32 18.59
C PRO A 111 1.85 -31.86 19.60
N LEU A 112 1.76 -31.24 20.78
CA LEU A 112 0.83 -31.57 21.85
C LEU A 112 0.31 -30.26 22.42
N SER A 113 -1.01 -30.07 22.34
CA SER A 113 -1.71 -29.02 23.07
C SER A 113 -1.30 -29.08 24.54
N LEU A 114 -1.13 -27.93 25.22
CA LEU A 114 -0.79 -27.88 26.64
C LEU A 114 -1.74 -28.78 27.47
N GLY A 115 -3.00 -28.91 27.02
CA GLY A 115 -3.98 -29.83 27.60
C GLY A 115 -3.67 -31.33 27.39
N GLU A 116 -3.07 -31.71 26.26
CA GLU A 116 -2.62 -33.09 26.01
C GLU A 116 -1.36 -33.43 26.82
N ARG A 117 -0.45 -32.46 27.00
CA ARG A 117 0.71 -32.62 27.89
C ARG A 117 0.27 -32.83 29.33
N ILE A 118 -0.71 -32.05 29.81
CA ILE A 118 -1.30 -32.21 31.15
C ILE A 118 -2.00 -33.57 31.26
N ARG A 119 -2.70 -34.03 30.22
CA ARG A 119 -3.37 -35.34 30.19
C ARG A 119 -2.38 -36.51 30.25
N LEU A 120 -1.24 -36.42 29.56
CA LEU A 120 -0.17 -37.43 29.63
C LEU A 120 0.52 -37.45 31.01
N ILE A 121 0.72 -36.28 31.61
CA ILE A 121 1.26 -36.16 32.97
C ILE A 121 0.28 -36.77 33.99
N LEU A 122 -1.02 -36.46 33.90
CA LEU A 122 -2.06 -37.03 34.75
C LEU A 122 -2.17 -38.56 34.64
N LYS A 123 -1.97 -39.11 33.44
CA LYS A 123 -2.00 -40.57 33.22
C LYS A 123 -0.79 -41.30 33.81
N SER A 124 0.28 -40.57 34.14
CA SER A 124 1.49 -41.13 34.75
C SER A 124 1.40 -41.26 36.28
N PHE A 125 0.40 -40.64 36.93
CA PHE A 125 0.21 -40.79 38.37
C PHE A 125 -0.50 -42.11 38.71
N PRO A 126 0.01 -42.90 39.68
CA PRO A 126 -0.68 -44.09 40.16
C PRO A 126 -2.04 -43.69 40.72
N LYS A 127 -3.10 -44.42 40.33
CA LYS A 127 -4.47 -44.17 40.82
C LYS A 127 -4.45 -44.26 42.35
N PRO A 128 -5.05 -43.29 43.07
CA PRO A 128 -5.08 -43.33 44.52
C PRO A 128 -5.74 -44.65 44.96
N LEU A 129 -5.10 -45.34 45.91
CA LEU A 129 -5.65 -46.57 46.45
C LEU A 129 -7.07 -46.30 46.97
N PRO A 130 -8.02 -47.24 46.78
CA PRO A 130 -9.36 -47.09 47.29
C PRO A 130 -9.32 -46.90 48.81
N VAL A 131 -9.91 -45.80 49.28
CA VAL A 131 -10.05 -45.41 50.71
C VAL A 131 -10.87 -46.45 51.52
N GLN A 132 -11.41 -47.47 50.85
CA GLN A 132 -12.11 -48.61 51.44
C GLN A 132 -11.20 -49.51 52.31
N LEU A 133 -9.87 -49.35 52.24
CA LEU A 133 -8.90 -50.12 53.04
C LEU A 133 -8.45 -49.43 54.34
N LEU A 134 -8.97 -48.24 54.66
CA LEU A 134 -8.63 -47.49 55.87
C LEU A 134 -9.78 -47.41 56.89
N LYS A 135 -10.78 -48.30 56.75
CA LYS A 135 -11.95 -48.38 57.65
C LYS A 135 -12.10 -49.73 58.38
N ASP A 136 -11.18 -50.68 58.16
CA ASP A 136 -11.18 -52.00 58.80
C ASP A 136 -9.92 -52.26 59.67
N ARG A 137 -9.48 -51.25 60.43
CA ARG A 137 -8.45 -51.40 61.48
C ARG A 137 -8.81 -50.60 62.72
#